data_AF-A0A7C9AHH7-F1
#
_entry.id   AF-A0A7C9AHH7-F1
#
_cell.length_a   1.000
_cell.length_b   1.000
_cell.length_c   1.000
_cell.angle_alpha   90.00
_cell.angle_beta   90.00
_cell.angle_gamma   90.00
#
_symmetry.space_group_name_H-M   'P 1'
#
loop_
_entity.id
_entity.type
_entity.pdbx_description
1 polymer ?
#
loop_
_entity_poly.entity_id
_entity_poly.type
_entity_poly.pdbx_seq_one_letter_code
_entity_poly.pdbx_strand_id
1 'polypeptide(L)'
;TDNKNYVTIKIVNFGSSSVNIKLNIDFDRTSFQLTGSKKTVLTSSNVLDENSLETPSKVVPHSSGFQLSSDDQTYVTLDPHSLTSFDLLQEQSSYLQFKEADHSGLQSSS
;
A
#
# COMPACT_ATOMS: atom_id res chain seq x y z
N THR A 1 10.67 11.52 14.27
CA THR A 1 10.05 10.18 14.30
C THR A 1 9.31 10.03 13.00
N ASP A 2 9.63 9.03 12.18
CA ASP A 2 8.97 8.81 10.90
C ASP A 2 7.50 8.46 11.16
N ASN A 3 6.64 9.47 11.13
CA ASN A 3 5.20 9.40 11.41
C ASN A 3 4.43 8.78 10.22
N LYS A 4 5.01 7.75 9.61
CA LYS A 4 4.51 7.10 8.40
C LYS A 4 3.48 6.07 8.80
N ASN A 5 2.23 6.28 8.41
CA ASN A 5 1.15 5.36 8.67
C ASN A 5 1.13 4.30 7.57
N TYR A 6 1.31 3.04 7.95
CA TYR A 6 1.28 1.92 7.01
C TYR A 6 0.06 1.05 7.25
N VAL A 7 -0.62 0.67 6.17
CA VAL A 7 -1.53 -0.47 6.15
C VAL A 7 -0.85 -1.59 5.37
N THR A 8 -0.66 -2.73 6.02
CA THR A 8 -0.09 -3.93 5.39
C THR A 8 -1.15 -5.02 5.32
N ILE A 9 -1.41 -5.51 4.11
CA ILE A 9 -2.33 -6.61 3.85
C ILE A 9 -1.51 -7.83 3.44
N LYS A 10 -1.71 -8.96 4.12
CA LYS A 10 -1.03 -10.23 3.84
C LYS A 10 -2.06 -11.25 3.39
N ILE A 11 -1.84 -11.86 2.24
CA ILE A 11 -2.72 -12.86 1.64
C ILE A 11 -1.90 -14.10 1.30
N VAL A 12 -2.40 -15.26 1.69
CA VAL A 12 -1.79 -16.55 1.37
C VAL A 12 -2.65 -17.27 0.35
N ASN A 13 -2.03 -17.71 -0.75
CA ASN A 13 -2.63 -18.69 -1.66
C ASN A 13 -2.05 -20.07 -1.36
N PHE A 14 -2.80 -20.90 -0.65
CA PHE A 14 -2.41 -22.29 -0.34
C PHE A 14 -2.60 -23.24 -1.53
N GLY A 15 -3.29 -22.81 -2.59
CA GLY A 15 -3.61 -23.65 -3.74
C GLY A 15 -2.44 -23.77 -4.71
N SER A 16 -2.47 -24.84 -5.51
CA SER A 16 -1.53 -25.11 -6.59
C SER A 16 -1.83 -24.34 -7.88
N SER A 17 -2.90 -23.55 -7.90
CA SER A 17 -3.31 -22.70 -9.01
C SER A 17 -3.23 -21.24 -8.63
N SER A 18 -2.96 -20.38 -9.62
CA SER A 18 -3.07 -18.93 -9.43
C SER A 18 -4.52 -18.54 -9.14
N VAL A 19 -4.70 -17.56 -8.26
CA VAL A 19 -6.02 -17.04 -7.88
C VAL A 19 -6.09 -15.56 -8.22
N ASN A 20 -7.09 -15.17 -9.02
CA ASN A 20 -7.39 -13.77 -9.27
C ASN A 20 -8.35 -13.27 -8.18
N ILE A 21 -7.95 -12.23 -7.47
CA ILE A 21 -8.78 -11.57 -6.47
C ILE A 21 -9.07 -10.13 -6.88
N LYS A 22 -10.22 -9.64 -6.47
CA LYS A 22 -10.52 -8.21 -6.44
C LYS A 22 -10.17 -7.67 -5.06
N LEU A 23 -9.25 -6.72 -5.01
CA LEU A 23 -8.84 -6.02 -3.80
C LEU A 23 -9.47 -4.63 -3.79
N ASN A 24 -10.33 -4.38 -2.81
CA ASN A 24 -10.86 -3.05 -2.53
C ASN A 24 -10.44 -2.63 -1.13
N ILE A 25 -9.93 -1.41 -0.99
CA ILE A 25 -9.47 -0.84 0.26
C ILE A 25 -10.05 0.56 0.36
N ASP A 26 -11.02 0.70 1.25
CA ASP A 26 -11.62 1.99 1.56
C ASP A 26 -10.90 2.61 2.77
N PHE A 27 -10.69 3.92 2.70
CA PHE A 27 -10.09 4.72 3.76
C PHE A 27 -10.56 6.17 3.64
N ASP A 28 -10.46 6.93 4.73
CA ASP A 28 -10.84 8.34 4.73
C ASP A 28 -9.89 9.17 3.84
N ARG A 29 -10.29 9.35 2.57
CA ARG A 29 -9.55 10.11 1.56
C ARG A 29 -9.52 11.62 1.86
N THR A 30 -10.30 12.10 2.82
CA THR A 30 -10.28 13.52 3.22
C THR A 30 -9.15 13.79 4.22
N SER A 31 -8.94 12.87 5.16
CA SER A 31 -7.89 12.97 6.18
C SER A 31 -6.56 12.37 5.75
N PHE A 32 -6.56 11.43 4.81
CA PHE A 32 -5.35 10.71 4.39
C PHE A 32 -5.22 10.58 2.88
N GLN A 33 -3.99 10.63 2.41
CA GLN A 33 -3.60 10.36 1.03
C GLN A 33 -2.64 9.17 0.97
N LEU A 34 -2.83 8.29 -0.01
CA LEU A 34 -1.86 7.23 -0.32
C LEU A 34 -0.68 7.85 -1.08
N THR A 35 0.52 7.81 -0.49
CA THR A 35 1.74 8.38 -1.10
C THR A 35 2.67 7.32 -1.67
N GLY A 36 2.41 6.05 -1.38
CA GLY A 36 3.16 4.95 -1.98
C GLY A 36 2.52 3.60 -1.72
N SER A 37 2.79 2.66 -2.62
CA SER A 37 2.36 1.29 -2.46
C SER A 37 3.35 0.29 -3.04
N LYS A 38 3.48 -0.85 -2.38
CA LYS A 38 4.47 -1.89 -2.68
C LYS A 38 3.83 -3.27 -2.57
N LYS A 39 4.11 -4.14 -3.55
CA LYS A 39 3.79 -5.57 -3.46
C LYS A 39 5.07 -6.34 -3.14
N THR A 40 4.99 -7.32 -2.27
CA THR A 40 6.07 -8.28 -2.01
C THR A 40 5.53 -9.69 -2.06
N VAL A 41 6.13 -10.56 -2.85
CA VAL A 41 5.70 -11.97 -3.01
C VAL A 41 6.81 -12.89 -2.54
N LEU A 42 6.46 -13.87 -1.70
CA LEU A 42 7.30 -15.01 -1.36
C LEU A 42 6.68 -16.26 -1.97
N THR A 43 7.40 -16.90 -2.87
CA THR A 43 7.01 -18.15 -3.54
C THR A 43 8.25 -18.84 -4.11
N SER A 44 8.09 -20.07 -4.59
CA SER A 44 9.08 -20.81 -5.37
C SER A 44 8.41 -21.70 -6.42
N SER A 45 9.19 -22.16 -7.40
CA SER A 45 8.72 -23.11 -8.42
C SER A 45 8.32 -24.48 -7.88
N ASN A 46 8.91 -24.90 -6.75
CA ASN A 46 8.62 -26.17 -6.10
C ASN A 46 8.39 -25.94 -4.59
N VAL A 47 7.38 -26.61 -4.02
CA VAL A 47 7.01 -26.51 -2.60
C VAL A 47 8.06 -27.06 -1.65
N LEU A 48 8.98 -27.86 -2.16
CA LEU A 48 10.11 -28.42 -1.39
C LEU A 48 11.38 -27.58 -1.54
N ASP A 49 11.35 -26.45 -2.25
CA ASP A 49 12.52 -25.60 -2.39
C ASP A 49 12.90 -24.96 -1.05
N GLU A 50 14.19 -25.03 -0.72
CA GLU A 50 14.78 -24.45 0.48
C GLU A 50 16.03 -23.64 0.16
N ASN A 51 16.43 -22.78 1.11
CA ASN A 51 17.72 -22.11 1.08
C ASN A 51 18.76 -23.00 1.77
N SER A 52 19.97 -23.04 1.21
CA SER A 52 21.11 -23.79 1.76
C SER A 52 22.34 -22.90 1.87
N LEU A 53 23.44 -23.39 2.43
CA LEU A 53 24.71 -22.64 2.44
C LEU A 53 25.24 -22.40 1.01
N GLU A 54 25.06 -23.37 0.11
CA GLU A 54 25.47 -23.28 -1.29
C GLU A 54 24.55 -22.37 -2.11
N THR A 55 23.25 -22.34 -1.75
CA THR A 55 22.23 -21.53 -2.43
C THR A 55 21.36 -20.78 -1.42
N PRO A 56 21.88 -19.68 -0.82
CA PRO A 56 21.24 -19.03 0.32
C PRO A 56 19.99 -18.21 -0.03
N SER A 57 19.76 -17.94 -1.31
CA SER A 57 18.72 -17.04 -1.79
C SER A 57 17.83 -17.69 -2.87
N LYS A 58 17.62 -19.00 -2.80
CA LYS A 58 16.76 -19.75 -3.72
C LYS A 58 15.29 -19.37 -3.54
N VAL A 59 14.84 -19.23 -2.30
CA VAL A 59 13.47 -18.83 -1.93
C VAL A 59 13.55 -17.55 -1.10
N VAL A 60 13.26 -16.42 -1.73
CA VAL A 60 13.32 -15.08 -1.09
C VAL A 60 12.13 -14.21 -1.51
N PRO A 61 11.73 -13.24 -0.68
CA PRO A 61 10.68 -12.30 -1.05
C PRO A 61 11.14 -11.37 -2.17
N HIS A 62 10.31 -11.21 -3.19
CA HIS A 62 10.54 -10.29 -4.31
C HIS A 62 9.55 -9.13 -4.24
N SER A 63 10.08 -7.91 -4.25
CA SER A 63 9.28 -6.70 -4.19
C SER A 63 9.11 -6.03 -5.54
N SER A 64 7.93 -5.50 -5.81
CA SER A 64 7.61 -4.70 -6.99
C SER A 64 6.75 -3.50 -6.65
N GLY A 65 6.68 -2.54 -7.57
CA GLY A 65 5.66 -1.49 -7.52
C GLY A 65 4.26 -2.10 -7.52
N PHE A 66 3.34 -1.44 -6.83
CA PHE A 66 1.93 -1.78 -6.78
C PHE A 66 1.14 -0.48 -6.82
N GLN A 67 -0.02 -0.47 -7.48
CA GLN A 67 -0.90 0.68 -7.52
C GLN A 67 -2.32 0.21 -7.23
N LEU A 68 -2.93 0.77 -6.20
CA LEU A 68 -4.37 0.65 -6.02
C LEU A 68 -5.07 1.55 -7.03
N SER A 69 -6.10 0.99 -7.68
CA SER A 69 -6.98 1.74 -8.54
C SER A 69 -7.85 2.69 -7.71
N SER A 70 -8.07 3.90 -8.21
CA SER A 70 -8.89 4.92 -7.57
C SER A 70 -10.40 4.64 -7.64
N ASP A 71 -10.81 3.73 -8.52
CA ASP A 71 -12.20 3.33 -8.81
C ASP A 71 -12.63 2.04 -8.09
N ASP A 72 -11.84 1.60 -7.11
CA ASP A 72 -12.08 0.40 -6.30
C ASP A 72 -12.10 -0.92 -7.10
N GLN A 73 -11.54 -0.92 -8.31
CA GLN A 73 -11.38 -2.10 -9.19
C GLN A 73 -9.92 -2.56 -9.29
N THR A 74 -9.25 -2.79 -8.17
CA THR A 74 -7.90 -3.38 -8.21
C THR A 74 -8.00 -4.89 -8.35
N TYR A 75 -7.54 -5.45 -9.46
CA TYR A 75 -7.43 -6.90 -9.65
C TYR A 75 -5.97 -7.33 -9.51
N VAL A 76 -5.74 -8.37 -8.71
CA VAL A 76 -4.40 -8.94 -8.52
C VAL A 76 -4.44 -10.45 -8.65
N THR A 77 -3.43 -10.99 -9.32
CA THR A 77 -3.19 -12.43 -9.39
C THR A 77 -2.24 -12.82 -8.26
N LEU A 78 -2.65 -13.80 -7.47
CA LEU A 78 -1.82 -14.44 -6.45
C LEU A 78 -1.20 -15.71 -7.06
N ASP A 79 0.12 -15.84 -6.95
CA ASP A 79 0.83 -17.02 -7.43
C ASP A 79 0.45 -18.27 -6.62
N PRO A 80 0.58 -19.49 -7.16
CA PRO A 80 0.42 -20.72 -6.39
C PRO A 80 1.35 -20.74 -5.18
N HIS A 81 0.90 -21.36 -4.10
CA HIS A 81 1.71 -21.61 -2.89
C HIS A 81 2.50 -20.38 -2.42
N SER A 82 1.86 -19.21 -2.41
CA SER A 82 2.53 -17.93 -2.20
C SER A 82 2.00 -17.20 -0.98
N LEU A 83 2.87 -16.38 -0.39
CA LEU A 83 2.50 -15.32 0.53
C LEU A 83 2.76 -13.98 -0.18
N THR A 84 1.70 -13.19 -0.35
CA THR A 84 1.78 -11.85 -0.93
C THR A 84 1.46 -10.79 0.12
N SER A 85 2.31 -9.79 0.25
CA SER A 85 2.13 -8.59 1.09
C SER A 85 1.88 -7.37 0.20
N PHE A 86 0.89 -6.56 0.54
CA PHE A 86 0.65 -5.24 -0.04
C PHE A 86 0.85 -4.21 1.07
N ASP A 87 1.87 -3.38 0.93
CA ASP A 87 2.18 -2.31 1.89
C ASP A 87 1.73 -0.98 1.28
N LEU A 88 0.92 -0.24 2.03
CA LEU A 88 0.29 1.01 1.62
C LEU A 88 0.73 2.11 2.57
N LEU A 89 1.46 3.08 2.05
CA LEU A 89 1.90 4.25 2.79
C LEU A 89 0.83 5.33 2.72
N GLN A 90 0.39 5.79 3.88
CA GLN A 90 -0.56 6.85 4.07
C GLN A 90 0.11 8.04 4.78
N GLU A 91 -0.22 9.23 4.32
CA GLU A 91 0.15 10.49 4.96
C GLU A 91 -1.10 11.28 5.26
N GLN A 92 -1.09 12.04 6.36
CA GLN A 92 -2.19 12.95 6.67
C GLN A 92 -2.25 14.05 5.61
N SER A 93 -3.44 14.29 5.09
CA SER A 93 -3.70 15.40 4.18
C SER A 93 -3.49 16.72 4.94
N SER A 94 -2.63 17.60 4.44
CA SER A 94 -2.44 18.92 5.03
C SER A 94 -3.63 19.82 4.68
N TYR A 95 -4.44 20.16 5.68
CA TYR A 95 -5.45 21.22 5.54
C TYR A 95 -4.73 22.57 5.43
N LEU A 96 -4.84 23.23 4.27
CA LEU A 96 -4.51 24.66 4.17
C LEU A 96 -5.50 25.42 5.05
N GLN A 97 -5.11 25.77 6.28
CA GLN A 97 -5.82 26.77 7.06
C GLN A 97 -5.58 28.13 6.40
N PHE A 98 -6.53 28.56 5.57
CA PHE A 98 -6.62 29.98 5.23
C PHE A 98 -7.01 30.71 6.52
N LYS A 99 -5.99 31.24 7.21
CA LYS A 99 -6.21 32.20 8.28
C LYS A 99 -6.75 33.46 7.60
N GLU A 100 -8.06 33.70 7.71
CA GLU A 100 -8.63 34.99 7.35
C GLU A 100 -7.81 36.06 8.06
N ALA A 101 -7.15 36.91 7.29
CA ALA A 101 -6.54 38.12 7.81
C ALA A 101 -7.70 39.02 8.21
N ASP A 102 -7.98 39.07 9.51
CA ASP A 102 -8.87 40.05 10.13
C ASP A 102 -8.38 41.45 9.78
N HIS A 103 -8.91 42.03 8.70
CA HIS A 103 -8.80 43.45 8.42
C HIS A 103 -10.01 44.17 9.02
N SER A 104 -10.09 44.17 10.35
CA SER A 104 -10.90 45.16 11.07
C SER A 104 -10.04 46.39 11.33
N GLY A 105 -10.13 47.37 10.43
CA GLY A 105 -9.45 48.65 10.63
C GLY A 105 -9.50 49.55 9.41
N LEU A 106 -10.61 50.28 9.26
CA LEU A 106 -10.68 51.68 8.83
C LEU A 106 -12.16 52.11 8.85
N GLN A 107 -12.59 52.73 9.95
CA GLN A 107 -13.64 53.74 9.85
C GLN A 107 -13.04 54.95 9.14
N SER A 108 -13.52 55.29 7.94
CA SER A 108 -13.34 56.63 7.39
C SER A 108 -14.65 57.39 7.57
N SER A 109 -14.59 58.39 8.43
CA SER A 109 -15.53 59.50 8.47
C SER A 109 -15.36 60.34 7.21
N SER A 110 -16.47 60.65 6.54
CA SER A 110 -16.70 61.84 5.71
C SER A 110 -18.20 62.04 5.55
#